data_AF-A0AAD3SNK8-F1
#
_entry.id   AF-A0AAD3SNK8-F1
#
_cell.length_a   1.000
_cell.length_b   1.000
_cell.length_c   1.000
_cell.angle_alpha   90.00
_cell.angle_beta   90.00
_cell.angle_gamma   90.00
#
_symmetry.space_group_name_H-M   'P 1'
#
loop_
_entity.id
_entity.type
_entity.pdbx_description
1 polymer ?
#
loop_
_entity_poly.entity_id
_entity_poly.type
_entity_poly.pdbx_seq_one_letter_code
_entity_poly.pdbx_strand_id
1 'polypeptide(L)'
;MTVNKIPVIVDNLIDKTIAWEEERKMPFIYDGVRFLSILQAYEVTRRWREEEKKQYRDNKKIQNLLRTEKEAIYGSKPSPRKGKQL
;
A
#
# COMPACT_ATOMS: atom_id res chain seq x y z
N MET A 1 -0.15 7.74 -17.33
CA MET A 1 -0.55 6.41 -17.86
C MET A 1 -1.44 5.72 -16.83
N THR A 2 -2.51 5.09 -17.29
CA THR A 2 -3.84 4.96 -16.65
C THR A 2 -3.98 3.84 -15.59
N VAL A 3 -3.04 3.72 -14.65
CA VAL A 3 -3.04 2.62 -13.65
C VAL A 3 -4.22 2.70 -12.67
N ASN A 4 -4.77 3.89 -12.44
CA ASN A 4 -5.88 4.11 -11.50
C ASN A 4 -7.22 3.52 -11.96
N LYS A 5 -7.36 3.14 -13.24
CA LYS A 5 -8.61 2.56 -13.76
C LYS A 5 -8.65 1.03 -13.63
N ILE A 6 -7.50 0.39 -13.38
CA ILE A 6 -7.41 -1.07 -13.30
C ILE A 6 -8.31 -1.64 -12.20
N PRO A 7 -8.37 -1.08 -10.97
CA PRO A 7 -9.27 -1.60 -9.94
C PRO A 7 -10.73 -1.59 -10.38
N VAL A 8 -11.19 -0.46 -10.94
CA VAL A 8 -12.56 -0.31 -11.45
C VAL A 8 -12.87 -1.33 -12.55
N ILE A 9 -11.91 -1.61 -13.45
CA ILE A 9 -12.09 -2.62 -14.49
C ILE A 9 -12.21 -4.02 -13.88
N VAL A 10 -11.39 -4.34 -12.87
CA VAL A 10 -11.43 -5.64 -12.18
C VAL A 10 -12.77 -5.84 -11.47
N ASP A 11 -13.26 -4.83 -10.75
CA ASP A 11 -14.55 -4.88 -10.06
C ASP A 11 -15.69 -5.15 -11.07
N ASN A 12 -15.69 -4.43 -12.20
CA ASN A 12 -16.66 -4.66 -13.28
C ASN A 12 -16.56 -6.07 -13.90
N LEU A 13 -15.35 -6.64 -13.99
CA LEU A 13 -15.16 -7.99 -14.52
C LEU A 13 -15.66 -9.04 -13.52
N ILE A 14 -15.51 -8.81 -12.22
CA ILE A 14 -16.04 -9.67 -11.17
C ILE A 14 -17.57 -9.75 -11.28
N ASP A 15 -18.24 -8.60 -11.32
CA ASP A 15 -19.71 -8.53 -11.39
C ASP A 15 -20.24 -9.22 -12.65
N LYS A 16 -19.61 -8.97 -13.80
CA LYS A 16 -19.98 -9.61 -15.07
C LYS A 16 -19.74 -11.13 -15.04
N THR A 17 -18.66 -11.58 -14.43
CA THR A 17 -18.35 -13.02 -14.35
C THR A 17 -19.35 -13.72 -13.46
N ILE A 18 -19.70 -13.13 -12.30
CA ILE A 18 -20.74 -13.67 -11.40
C ILE A 18 -22.08 -13.78 -12.12
N ALA A 19 -22.54 -12.69 -12.74
CA ALA A 19 -23.82 -12.69 -13.45
C ALA A 19 -23.88 -13.76 -14.55
N TRP A 20 -22.79 -13.92 -15.30
CA TRP A 20 -22.69 -14.94 -16.35
C TRP A 20 -22.71 -16.37 -15.80
N GLU A 21 -21.99 -16.64 -14.71
CA GLU A 21 -21.95 -17.96 -14.07
C GLU A 21 -23.31 -18.32 -13.44
N GLU A 22 -24.00 -17.34 -12.86
CA GLU A 22 -25.33 -17.51 -12.29
C GLU A 22 -26.40 -17.79 -13.35
N GLU A 23 -26.32 -17.13 -14.51
CA GLU A 23 -27.20 -17.35 -15.65
C GLU A 23 -27.03 -18.77 -16.22
N ARG A 24 -25.78 -19.22 -16.37
CA ARG A 24 -25.45 -20.50 -17.02
C ARG A 24 -25.31 -21.67 -16.08
N LYS A 25 -25.33 -21.44 -14.77
CA LYS A 25 -25.10 -22.44 -13.71
C LYS A 25 -23.80 -23.24 -13.90
N MET A 26 -22.77 -22.61 -14.47
CA MET A 26 -21.45 -23.21 -14.70
C MET A 26 -20.34 -22.18 -14.43
N PRO A 27 -19.16 -22.61 -13.97
CA PRO A 27 -18.04 -21.72 -13.76
C PRO A 27 -17.47 -21.21 -15.08
N PHE A 28 -17.07 -19.95 -15.11
CA PHE A 28 -16.33 -19.36 -16.22
C PHE A 28 -14.86 -19.74 -16.09
N ILE A 29 -14.42 -20.65 -16.96
CA ILE A 29 -13.05 -21.15 -16.99
C ILE A 29 -12.24 -20.39 -18.04
N TYR A 30 -11.10 -19.86 -17.63
CA TYR A 30 -10.10 -19.25 -18.49
C TYR A 30 -8.75 -19.92 -18.23
N ASP A 31 -8.13 -20.47 -19.27
CA ASP A 31 -6.83 -21.16 -19.17
C ASP A 31 -6.80 -22.26 -18.09
N GLY A 32 -7.88 -23.06 -18.03
CA GLY A 32 -8.00 -24.16 -17.08
C GLY A 32 -8.33 -23.77 -15.64
N VAL A 33 -8.48 -22.48 -15.32
CA VAL A 33 -8.82 -21.99 -13.98
C VAL A 33 -10.06 -21.10 -13.99
N ARG A 34 -10.77 -20.99 -12.86
CA ARG A 34 -11.95 -20.12 -12.77
C ARG A 34 -11.51 -18.66 -12.80
N PHE A 35 -11.98 -17.91 -13.79
CA PHE A 35 -11.57 -16.53 -14.01
C PHE A 35 -11.88 -15.63 -12.81
N LEU A 36 -13.04 -15.83 -12.17
CA LEU A 36 -13.42 -15.13 -10.95
C LEU A 36 -12.36 -15.25 -9.84
N SER A 37 -11.76 -16.45 -9.68
CA SER A 37 -10.72 -16.69 -8.68
C SER A 37 -9.45 -15.89 -8.97
N ILE A 38 -9.07 -15.73 -10.24
CA ILE A 38 -7.94 -14.89 -10.64
C ILE A 38 -8.21 -13.42 -10.27
N LEU A 39 -9.41 -12.92 -10.58
CA LEU A 39 -9.79 -11.53 -10.30
C LEU A 39 -9.81 -11.24 -8.78
N GLN A 40 -10.38 -12.14 -7.98
CA GLN A 40 -10.40 -12.01 -6.53
C GLN A 40 -8.99 -12.06 -5.92
N ALA A 41 -8.12 -12.94 -6.42
CA ALA A 41 -6.72 -12.99 -5.99
C ALA A 41 -5.99 -11.67 -6.26
N TYR A 42 -6.22 -11.06 -7.44
CA TYR A 42 -5.66 -9.75 -7.76
C TYR A 42 -6.10 -8.67 -6.76
N GLU A 43 -7.38 -8.63 -6.39
CA GLU A 43 -7.91 -7.62 -5.46
C GLU A 43 -7.25 -7.73 -4.08
N VAL A 44 -7.09 -8.96 -3.58
CA VAL A 44 -6.41 -9.25 -2.32
C VAL A 44 -4.96 -8.76 -2.38
N THR A 45 -4.20 -9.17 -3.41
CA THR A 45 -2.80 -8.73 -3.57
C THR A 45 -2.67 -7.21 -3.69
N ARG A 46 -3.63 -6.53 -4.33
CA ARG A 46 -3.64 -5.06 -4.40
C ARG A 46 -3.82 -4.45 -3.01
N ARG A 47 -4.79 -4.93 -2.23
CA ARG A 47 -5.10 -4.41 -0.90
C ARG A 47 -3.91 -4.57 0.07
N TRP A 48 -3.25 -5.73 0.05
CA TRP A 48 -2.04 -5.96 0.85
C TRP A 48 -0.92 -4.96 0.53
N ARG A 49 -0.65 -4.72 -0.76
CA ARG A 49 0.38 -3.74 -1.18
C ARG A 49 0.04 -2.30 -0.76
N GLU A 50 -1.23 -1.94 -0.69
CA GLU A 50 -1.67 -0.64 -0.23
C GLU A 50 -1.48 -0.48 1.28
N GLU A 51 -1.82 -1.53 2.05
CA GLU A 51 -1.61 -1.54 3.50
C GLU A 51 -0.12 -1.48 3.85
N GLU A 52 0.74 -2.27 3.19
CA GLU A 52 2.19 -2.18 3.41
C GLU A 52 2.76 -0.78 3.14
N LYS A 53 2.30 -0.13 2.06
CA LYS A 53 2.70 1.25 1.75
C LYS A 53 2.21 2.24 2.80
N LYS A 54 1.02 2.04 3.34
CA LYS A 54 0.45 2.87 4.41
C LYS A 54 1.27 2.72 5.69
N GLN A 55 1.55 1.49 6.12
CA GLN A 55 2.37 1.19 7.30
C GLN A 55 3.77 1.80 7.19
N TYR A 56 4.40 1.69 6.02
CA TYR A 56 5.71 2.31 5.79
C TYR A 56 5.67 3.84 5.93
N ARG A 57 4.63 4.49 5.40
CA ARG A 57 4.44 5.95 5.52
C ARG A 57 4.24 6.37 6.97
N ASP A 58 3.47 5.60 7.74
CA ASP A 58 3.17 5.92 9.12
C ASP A 58 4.40 5.74 10.03
N ASN A 59 5.18 4.67 9.83
CA ASN A 59 6.48 4.50 10.49
C ASN A 59 7.45 5.65 10.16
N LYS A 60 7.49 6.10 8.91
CA LYS A 60 8.32 7.25 8.50
C LYS A 60 7.86 8.55 9.17
N LYS A 61 6.56 8.77 9.35
CA LYS A 61 6.03 9.93 10.09
C LYS A 61 6.47 9.89 11.54
N ILE A 62 6.37 8.75 12.21
CA ILE A 62 6.80 8.57 13.61
C ILE A 62 8.31 8.87 13.74
N GLN A 63 9.14 8.28 12.88
CA GLN A 63 10.58 8.53 12.87
C GLN A 63 10.93 10.01 12.65
N ASN A 64 10.22 10.68 11.74
CA ASN A 64 10.42 12.11 11.52
C ASN A 64 10.01 12.95 12.74
N LEU A 65 8.88 12.63 13.38
CA LEU A 65 8.42 13.34 14.58
C LEU A 65 9.44 13.21 15.72
N LEU A 66 9.94 12.00 15.98
CA LEU A 66 10.97 11.74 16.98
C LEU A 66 12.27 12.50 16.69
N ARG A 67 12.67 12.58 15.41
CA ARG A 67 13.85 13.37 15.02
C ARG A 67 13.63 14.86 15.28
N THR A 68 12.48 15.41 14.91
CA THR A 68 12.15 16.82 15.17
C THR A 68 12.14 17.14 16.66
N GLU A 69 11.58 16.25 17.50
CA GLU A 69 11.59 16.41 18.95
C GLU A 69 13.03 16.41 19.51
N LYS A 70 13.88 15.48 19.04
CA LYS A 70 15.30 15.45 19.40
C LYS A 70 16.02 16.73 18.95
N GLU A 71 15.78 17.21 17.73
CA GLU A 71 16.37 18.45 17.24
C GLU A 71 15.87 19.67 18.02
N ALA A 72 14.62 19.69 18.49
CA ALA A 72 14.12 20.76 19.35
C ALA A 72 14.78 20.77 20.74
N ILE A 73 15.08 19.59 21.31
CA ILE A 73 15.70 19.46 22.65
C ILE A 73 17.23 19.69 22.60
N TYR A 74 17.89 19.27 21.53
CA TYR A 74 19.35 19.29 21.41
C TYR A 74 19.89 20.31 20.39
N GLY A 75 19.01 21.00 19.66
CA GLY A 75 19.34 22.04 18.71
C GLY A 75 19.93 23.28 19.40
N SER A 76 20.99 23.82 18.82
CA SER A 76 21.76 24.96 19.33
C SER A 76 22.31 24.82 20.75
N LYS A 77 22.79 23.64 21.15
CA LYS A 77 23.84 23.59 22.19
C LYS A 77 25.17 23.98 21.53
N PRO A 78 25.74 25.18 21.79
CA PRO A 78 27.08 25.48 21.32
C PRO A 78 28.02 24.42 21.90
N SER A 79 28.74 23.74 21.02
CA SER A 79 29.80 22.82 21.42
C SER A 79 30.70 23.53 22.45
N PRO A 80 31.01 22.96 23.62
CA PRO A 80 31.91 23.59 24.56
C PRO A 80 33.27 23.72 23.86
N ARG A 81 33.59 24.92 23.35
CA ARG A 81 34.93 25.23 22.86
C ARG A 81 35.86 24.97 24.04
N LYS A 82 36.71 23.94 23.92
CA LYS A 82 37.83 23.73 24.85
C LYS A 82 38.67 25.01 24.84
N GLY A 83 38.51 25.84 25.87
CA GLY A 83 39.40 26.95 26.14
C GLY A 83 40.80 26.39 26.33
N LYS A 84 41.75 26.83 25.50
CA LYS A 84 43.17 26.55 25.71
C LYS A 84 43.59 27.32 26.96
N GLN A 85 43.91 26.61 28.03
CA GLN A 85 44.60 27.17 29.19
C GLN A 85 46.05 27.43 28.78
N LEU A 86 46.45 28.71 28.84
CA LEU A 86 47.82 29.19 28.86
C LEU A 86 48.28 29.32 30.32
#